data_AF-A0A536J8B4-F1
#
_entry.id   AF-A0A536J8B4-F1
#
_cell.length_a   1.000
_cell.length_b   1.000
_cell.length_c   1.000
_cell.angle_alpha   90.00
_cell.angle_beta   90.00
_cell.angle_gamma   90.00
#
_symmetry.space_group_name_H-M   'P 1'
#
loop_
_entity.id
_entity.type
_entity.pdbx_description
1 polymer ?
#
loop_
_entity_poly.entity_id
_entity_poly.type
_entity_poly.pdbx_seq_one_letter_code
_entity_poly.pdbx_strand_id
1 'polypeptide(L)'
;MVRSAASLIRTRGVNATSFSEVLADSGAPRGSIYHHFPNGKEQLAGDAIRWTSERVLAHQRTCRATTPAGVLDCFIDMWRQVVLASGGAAGCVVAGVAIDTVAADRALIDVVR
;
A
#
# COMPACT_ATOMS: atom_id res chain seq x y z
N MET A 1 2.03 7.36 -9.94
CA MET A 1 2.98 6.27 -9.63
C MET A 1 2.78 5.68 -8.24
N VAL A 2 2.97 6.41 -7.12
CA VAL A 2 2.81 5.84 -5.76
C VAL A 2 1.41 5.24 -5.52
N ARG A 3 0.34 5.98 -5.83
CA ARG A 3 -1.05 5.46 -5.75
C ARG A 3 -1.26 4.18 -6.56
N SER A 4 -0.71 4.15 -7.78
CA SER A 4 -0.79 3.00 -8.68
C SER A 4 -0.03 1.80 -8.13
N ALA A 5 1.18 2.03 -7.59
CA ALA A 5 1.94 1.00 -6.90
C ALA A 5 1.16 0.46 -5.68
N ALA A 6 0.59 1.32 -4.85
CA ALA A 6 -0.26 0.91 -3.74
C ALA A 6 -1.47 0.06 -4.21
N SER A 7 -2.12 0.45 -5.32
CA SER A 7 -3.24 -0.28 -5.89
C SER A 7 -2.86 -1.66 -6.42
N LEU A 8 -1.70 -1.78 -7.07
CA LEU A 8 -1.20 -3.05 -7.60
C LEU A 8 -0.65 -3.95 -6.47
N ILE A 9 0.10 -3.40 -5.52
CA ILE A 9 0.66 -4.16 -4.40
C ILE A 9 -0.45 -4.76 -3.55
N ARG A 10 -1.53 -4.01 -3.26
CA ARG A 10 -2.64 -4.54 -2.44
C ARG A 10 -3.44 -5.65 -3.11
N THR A 11 -3.35 -5.83 -4.44
CA THR A 11 -4.11 -6.88 -5.14
C THR A 11 -3.30 -8.13 -5.44
N ARG A 12 -1.98 -7.99 -5.65
CA ARG A 12 -1.14 -9.10 -6.11
C ARG A 12 0.23 -9.21 -5.42
N GLY A 13 0.53 -8.34 -4.46
CA GLY A 13 1.82 -8.31 -3.78
C GLY A 13 2.87 -7.46 -4.48
N VAL A 14 3.97 -7.19 -3.75
CA VAL A 14 5.08 -6.39 -4.28
C VAL A 14 5.84 -7.16 -5.35
N ASN A 15 6.07 -8.46 -5.20
CA ASN A 15 6.87 -9.24 -6.15
C ASN A 15 6.20 -9.31 -7.52
N ALA A 16 4.87 -9.47 -7.56
CA ALA A 16 4.08 -9.46 -8.78
C ALA A 16 3.85 -8.05 -9.37
N THR A 17 4.43 -6.99 -8.80
CA THR A 17 4.27 -5.61 -9.28
C THR A 17 5.54 -5.08 -9.93
N SER A 18 5.53 -4.89 -11.25
CA SER A 18 6.64 -4.32 -12.01
C SER A 18 6.51 -2.80 -12.24
N PHE A 19 7.64 -2.14 -12.52
CA PHE A 19 7.65 -0.72 -12.91
C PHE A 19 6.87 -0.44 -14.19
N SER A 20 6.92 -1.35 -15.17
CA SER A 20 6.14 -1.24 -16.40
C SER A 20 4.64 -1.21 -16.15
N GLU A 21 4.15 -2.01 -15.20
CA GLU A 21 2.72 -2.05 -14.87
C GLU A 21 2.31 -0.81 -14.06
N VAL A 22 3.17 -0.33 -13.16
CA VAL A 22 2.93 0.93 -12.45
C VAL A 22 2.88 2.12 -13.43
N LEU A 23 3.75 2.14 -14.43
CA LEU A 23 3.72 3.14 -15.50
C LEU A 23 2.43 3.04 -16.32
N ALA A 24 2.05 1.82 -16.72
CA ALA A 24 0.82 1.58 -17.48
C ALA A 24 -0.44 2.02 -16.70
N ASP A 25 -0.55 1.65 -15.42
CA ASP A 25 -1.67 2.04 -14.57
C ASP A 25 -1.69 3.55 -14.25
N SER A 26 -0.52 4.16 -14.07
CA SER A 26 -0.43 5.58 -13.69
C SER A 26 -0.53 6.56 -14.85
N GLY A 27 -0.37 6.11 -16.10
CA GLY A 27 -0.27 6.98 -17.27
C GLY A 27 1.01 7.84 -17.32
N ALA A 28 1.98 7.58 -16.43
CA ALA A 28 3.21 8.37 -16.37
C ALA A 28 4.16 8.01 -17.54
N PRO A 29 4.96 8.96 -18.04
CA PRO A 29 5.99 8.68 -19.04
C PRO A 29 7.03 7.67 -18.52
N ARG A 30 7.54 6.80 -19.40
CA ARG A 30 8.54 5.76 -19.03
C ARG A 30 9.76 6.33 -18.31
N GLY A 31 10.23 7.51 -18.71
CA GLY A 31 11.41 8.15 -18.09
C GLY A 31 11.16 8.65 -16.66
N SER A 32 9.92 8.92 -16.28
CA SER A 32 9.60 9.51 -14.97
C SER A 32 9.88 8.55 -13.81
N ILE A 33 9.59 7.25 -13.97
CA ILE A 33 9.74 6.31 -12.84
C ILE A 33 11.19 6.16 -12.40
N TYR A 34 12.14 6.12 -13.34
CA TYR A 34 13.57 6.01 -13.03
C TYR A 34 14.15 7.29 -12.43
N HIS A 35 13.56 8.45 -12.74
CA HIS A 35 13.95 9.72 -12.11
C HIS A 35 13.40 9.85 -10.69
N HIS A 36 12.15 9.43 -10.45
CA HIS A 36 11.49 9.57 -9.15
C HIS A 36 11.84 8.47 -8.13
N PHE A 37 12.22 7.27 -8.61
CA PHE A 37 12.57 6.14 -7.76
C PHE A 37 13.99 5.63 -8.09
N PRO A 38 15.04 6.45 -7.85
CA PRO A 38 16.42 6.07 -8.15
C PRO A 38 16.89 4.84 -7.35
N ASN A 39 16.29 4.59 -6.18
CA ASN A 39 16.56 3.40 -5.37
C ASN A 39 15.65 2.21 -5.75
N GLY A 40 14.98 2.30 -6.90
CA GLY A 40 14.24 1.20 -7.48
C GLY A 40 12.95 0.82 -6.75
N LYS A 41 12.59 -0.46 -6.87
CA LYS A 41 11.27 -0.99 -6.48
C LYS A 41 11.03 -0.95 -4.97
N GLU A 42 12.08 -1.09 -4.17
CA GLU A 42 11.99 -0.99 -2.72
C GLU A 42 11.55 0.41 -2.28
N GLN A 43 12.11 1.46 -2.87
CA GLN A 43 11.69 2.84 -2.59
C GLN A 43 10.24 3.06 -2.99
N LEU A 44 9.83 2.60 -4.18
CA LEU A 44 8.44 2.71 -4.62
C LEU A 44 7.48 1.98 -3.66
N ALA A 45 7.86 0.80 -3.17
CA ALA A 45 7.07 0.03 -2.21
C ALA A 45 7.00 0.72 -0.84
N GLY A 46 8.12 1.26 -0.34
CA GLY A 46 8.16 2.05 0.90
C GLY A 46 7.29 3.31 0.82
N ASP A 47 7.32 4.00 -0.32
CA ASP A 47 6.46 5.17 -0.57
C ASP A 47 4.98 4.77 -0.67
N ALA A 48 4.68 3.62 -1.28
CA ALA A 48 3.32 3.07 -1.33
C ALA A 48 2.79 2.68 0.06
N ILE A 49 3.63 2.11 0.92
CA ILE A 49 3.30 1.86 2.33
C ILE A 49 2.99 3.18 3.02
N ARG A 50 3.92 4.15 2.99
CA ARG A 50 3.74 5.45 3.67
C ARG A 50 2.45 6.14 3.23
N TRP A 51 2.22 6.21 1.92
CA TRP A 51 1.02 6.79 1.34
C TRP A 51 -0.26 6.10 1.81
N THR A 52 -0.25 4.76 1.91
CA THR A 52 -1.40 3.98 2.39
C THR A 52 -1.63 4.18 3.88
N SER A 53 -0.56 4.12 4.68
CA SER A 53 -0.60 4.31 6.13
C SER A 53 -1.13 5.70 6.51
N GLU A 54 -0.67 6.75 5.84
CA GLU A 54 -1.17 8.12 6.04
C GLU A 54 -2.68 8.21 5.79
N ARG A 55 -3.20 7.54 4.77
CA ARG A 55 -4.63 7.54 4.45
C ARG A 55 -5.46 6.75 5.45
N VAL A 56 -4.97 5.59 5.89
CA VAL A 56 -5.63 4.79 6.94
C VAL A 56 -5.67 5.59 8.24
N LEU A 57 -4.55 6.18 8.65
CA LEU A 57 -4.48 6.99 9.86
C LEU A 57 -5.34 8.25 9.75
N ALA A 58 -5.37 8.92 8.59
CA ALA A 58 -6.25 10.06 8.37
C ALA A 58 -7.72 9.65 8.50
N HIS A 59 -8.13 8.52 7.91
CA HIS A 59 -9.49 8.00 8.06
C HIS A 59 -9.81 7.68 9.53
N GLN A 60 -8.90 6.99 10.22
CA GLN A 60 -9.08 6.63 11.63
C GLN A 60 -9.22 7.85 12.53
N ARG A 61 -8.47 8.94 12.26
CA ARG A 61 -8.58 10.21 13.00
C ARG A 61 -9.93 10.91 12.82
N THR A 62 -10.71 10.58 11.78
CA THR A 62 -12.07 11.10 11.61
C THR A 62 -13.12 10.32 12.41
N CYS A 63 -12.77 9.14 12.92
CA CYS A 63 -13.65 8.36 13.79
C CYS A 63 -13.88 9.11 15.10
N ARG A 64 -15.15 9.34 15.45
CA ARG A 64 -15.56 10.04 16.68
C ARG A 64 -15.74 9.11 17.88
N ALA A 65 -15.43 7.82 17.73
CA ALA A 65 -15.55 6.87 18.81
C ALA A 65 -14.63 7.25 19.98
N THR A 66 -15.16 7.15 21.19
CA THR A 66 -14.44 7.47 22.43
C THR A 66 -14.08 6.22 23.23
N THR A 67 -14.50 5.04 22.77
CA THR A 67 -14.19 3.75 23.38
C THR A 67 -13.21 2.96 22.51
N PRO A 68 -12.35 2.11 23.09
CA PRO A 68 -11.45 1.24 22.31
C PRO A 68 -12.19 0.36 21.31
N ALA A 69 -13.33 -0.20 21.71
CA ALA A 69 -14.16 -1.03 20.83
C ALA A 69 -14.68 -0.23 19.62
N GLY A 70 -15.21 0.99 19.84
CA GLY A 70 -15.70 1.81 18.73
C GLY A 70 -14.59 2.28 17.78
N VAL A 71 -13.37 2.48 18.27
CA VAL A 71 -12.21 2.75 17.41
C VAL A 71 -11.87 1.53 16.55
N LEU A 72 -11.92 0.34 17.14
CA LEU A 72 -11.73 -0.92 16.40
C LEU A 72 -12.82 -1.14 15.35
N ASP A 73 -14.09 -0.85 15.68
CA ASP A 73 -15.20 -0.95 14.74
C ASP A 73 -15.00 -0.04 13.52
N CYS A 74 -14.61 1.22 13.75
CA CYS A 74 -14.25 2.15 12.67
C CYS A 74 -13.15 1.59 11.74
N PHE A 75 -12.13 0.96 12.32
CA PHE A 75 -11.03 0.37 11.55
C PHE A 75 -11.50 -0.84 10.72
N ILE A 76 -12.28 -1.73 11.34
CA ILE A 76 -12.82 -2.93 10.68
C ILE A 76 -13.78 -2.53 9.55
N ASP A 77 -14.63 -1.53 9.76
CA ASP A 77 -15.57 -1.05 8.75
C ASP A 77 -14.85 -0.47 7.53
N MET A 78 -13.78 0.30 7.74
CA MET A 78 -12.91 0.77 6.64
C MET A 78 -12.38 -0.41 5.81
N TRP A 79 -11.84 -1.44 6.46
CA TRP A 79 -11.34 -2.64 5.77
C TRP A 79 -12.44 -3.42 5.06
N ARG A 80 -13.63 -3.52 5.66
CA ARG A 80 -14.79 -4.15 5.05
C ARG A 80 -15.16 -3.47 3.75
N GLN A 81 -15.20 -2.14 3.72
CA GLN A 81 -15.49 -1.38 2.49
C GLN A 81 -14.45 -1.65 1.39
N VAL A 82 -13.17 -1.73 1.77
CA VAL A 82 -12.06 -2.09 0.86
C VAL A 82 -12.27 -3.45 0.22
N VAL A 83 -12.61 -4.47 1.01
CA VAL A 83 -12.83 -5.84 0.53
C VAL A 83 -14.07 -5.90 -0.36
N LEU A 84 -15.18 -5.30 0.06
CA LEU A 84 -16.43 -5.32 -0.72
C LEU A 84 -16.30 -4.58 -2.05
N ALA A 85 -15.73 -3.37 -2.05
CA ALA A 85 -15.57 -2.56 -3.26
C ALA A 85 -14.62 -3.19 -4.30
N SER A 86 -13.74 -4.10 -3.86
CA SER A 86 -12.81 -4.81 -4.74
C SER A 86 -13.30 -6.21 -5.14
N GLY A 87 -14.49 -6.63 -4.71
CA GLY A 87 -14.95 -8.01 -4.91
C GLY A 87 -14.04 -9.04 -4.26
N GLY A 88 -13.37 -8.68 -3.16
CA GLY A 88 -12.40 -9.53 -2.45
C GLY A 88 -11.00 -9.57 -3.07
N ALA A 89 -10.74 -8.85 -4.16
CA ALA A 89 -9.45 -8.90 -4.85
C ALA A 89 -8.36 -8.03 -4.19
N ALA A 90 -8.72 -7.11 -3.28
CA ALA A 90 -7.77 -6.14 -2.75
C ALA A 90 -7.67 -6.19 -1.22
N GLY A 91 -6.44 -6.40 -0.74
CA GLY A 91 -6.10 -6.44 0.68
C GLY A 91 -5.29 -5.23 1.14
N CYS A 92 -4.32 -5.49 2.03
CA CYS A 92 -3.47 -4.47 2.64
C CYS A 92 -2.13 -4.34 1.92
N VAL A 93 -1.73 -3.11 1.62
CA VAL A 93 -0.41 -2.81 1.02
C VAL A 93 0.71 -3.26 1.95
N VAL A 94 0.61 -2.97 3.24
CA VAL A 94 1.62 -3.36 4.24
C VAL A 94 1.76 -4.87 4.31
N ALA A 95 0.65 -5.61 4.37
CA ALA A 95 0.68 -7.07 4.38
C ALA A 95 1.23 -7.63 3.06
N GLY A 96 0.85 -7.04 1.92
CA GLY A 96 1.33 -7.45 0.59
C GLY A 96 2.83 -7.20 0.37
N VAL A 97 3.43 -6.24 1.09
CA VAL A 97 4.88 -6.11 1.15
C VAL A 97 5.46 -7.12 2.15
N ALA A 98 4.95 -7.16 3.38
CA ALA A 98 5.49 -7.97 4.46
C ALA A 98 5.54 -9.48 4.16
N ILE A 99 4.52 -10.01 3.47
CA ILE A 99 4.42 -11.43 3.10
C ILE A 99 5.37 -11.75 1.94
N ASP A 100 5.56 -10.81 1.02
CA ASP A 100 6.38 -11.00 -0.18
C ASP A 100 7.87 -10.77 0.07
N THR A 101 8.22 -9.97 1.10
CA THR A 101 9.60 -9.72 1.49
C THR A 101 10.14 -10.92 2.26
N VAL A 102 11.07 -11.66 1.66
CA VAL A 102 11.88 -12.67 2.36
C VAL A 102 12.98 -11.99 3.17
N ALA A 103 13.57 -12.71 4.15
CA ALA A 103 14.55 -12.17 5.12
C ALA A 103 15.80 -11.47 4.52
N ALA A 104 16.00 -11.52 3.20
CA ALA A 104 17.02 -10.75 2.49
C ALA A 104 16.68 -9.25 2.32
N ASP A 105 15.39 -8.87 2.39
CA ASP A 105 14.91 -7.50 2.10
C ASP A 105 14.82 -6.63 3.37
N ARG A 106 15.94 -6.49 4.08
CA ARG A 106 16.00 -5.82 5.39
C ARG A 106 15.45 -4.38 5.38
N ALA A 107 15.66 -3.64 4.30
CA ALA A 107 15.21 -2.25 4.17
C ALA A 107 13.68 -2.09 4.12
N LEU A 108 12.96 -3.10 3.62
CA LEU A 108 11.49 -3.07 3.56
C LEU A 108 10.85 -3.50 4.89
N ILE A 109 11.50 -4.41 5.62
CA ILE A 109 11.03 -4.87 6.94
C ILE A 109 10.98 -3.71 7.94
N ASP A 110 11.94 -2.80 7.90
CA ASP A 110 11.99 -1.64 8.80
C ASP A 110 10.86 -0.62 8.56
N VAL A 111 10.19 -0.66 7.40
CA VAL A 111 9.02 0.20 7.10
C VAL A 111 7.71 -0.43 7.60
N VAL A 112 7.69 -1.74 7.80
CA VAL A 112 6.52 -2.50 8.26
C VAL A 112 6.40 -2.52 9.79
N ARG A 113 7.52 -2.43 10.51
CA ARG A 113 7.57 -2.39 11.98
C ARG A 113 7.35 -0.99 12.53
#